data_AF-A0A1K1MW88-F1
#
_entry.id   AF-A0A1K1MW88-F1
#
_cell.length_a   1.000
_cell.length_b   1.000
_cell.length_c   1.000
_cell.angle_alpha   90.00
_cell.angle_beta   90.00
_cell.angle_gamma   90.00
#
_symmetry.space_group_name_H-M   'P 1'
#
loop_
_entity.id
_entity.type
_entity.pdbx_description
1 polymer ?
#
loop_
_entity_poly.entity_id
_entity_poly.type
_entity_poly.pdbx_seq_one_letter_code
_entity_poly.pdbx_strand_id
1 'polypeptide(L)'
;MKNLKIVITILVFSLVYNAGYSNLALSKKVVKKSNLKVLYVGVNPEKPLSKRDLSITAYPKRAESLQKRRTADFKVFLENYFKNVIVVYAEDYKEQMSAKFDVTIIDAYLPKLTEGGMVFIKEAGKEVYTQPTYLSNSYSAATIMIGEPSAFIGQGRQLKIDHLCLCLDAHAHSMKLDHPIFNTPNKVNVAYEDVTLTGNYKVRYGGRNLGEEMPMLRMQTEGYRDGKGFPIGLVSTGYNFDNGIDAEWISSGTCDKGIEATAIGRHANFFHWGFAAAPEFMTENAKLAFINSIHYIAPFKGAKQVTKKNKGVQLKKYLREQQWTLSDKGSAAWLHYINKDTVQAKENKLKLQERKDSGEELSDMEKMMLKMPIRKETRAWTIRHQSQELKDKFGEDWSAYENYYKENLDYFYPEKYGWYKMILDEDAKSLGIANDDIKLLDKAITMLKDKSKKEMAYRILLRYTKQTFKTDKEWISWFKKNHKNLYFSEGDGYKFIVI
;
A
#
# COMPACT_ATOMS: atom_id res chain seq x y z
N MET A 1 -41.24 47.97 72.35
CA MET A 1 -40.71 47.26 73.52
C MET A 1 -40.11 45.93 73.07
N LYS A 2 -38.89 45.66 73.54
CA LYS A 2 -38.02 44.54 73.18
C LYS A 2 -38.71 43.18 73.38
N ASN A 3 -38.54 42.22 72.46
CA ASN A 3 -37.62 41.11 72.67
C ASN A 3 -37.56 40.13 71.49
N LEU A 4 -36.33 39.70 71.27
CA LEU A 4 -35.76 38.83 70.26
C LEU A 4 -36.10 37.36 70.53
N LYS A 5 -36.32 36.55 69.48
CA LYS A 5 -35.91 35.13 69.44
C LYS A 5 -35.87 34.63 67.99
N ILE A 6 -34.65 34.39 67.53
CA ILE A 6 -34.28 33.70 66.29
C ILE A 6 -34.47 32.20 66.53
N VAL A 7 -35.14 31.50 65.63
CA VAL A 7 -35.11 30.03 65.54
C VAL A 7 -34.83 29.63 64.10
N ILE A 8 -33.73 28.88 63.96
CA ILE A 8 -33.18 28.30 62.75
C ILE A 8 -33.99 27.04 62.39
N THR A 9 -34.52 26.99 61.17
CA THR A 9 -35.24 25.82 60.65
C THR A 9 -34.25 24.74 60.22
N ILE A 10 -34.28 23.60 60.92
CA ILE A 10 -33.59 22.36 60.58
C ILE A 10 -34.40 21.66 59.47
N LEU A 11 -33.83 21.56 58.26
CA LEU A 11 -34.36 20.77 57.17
C LEU A 11 -33.60 19.44 57.09
N VAL A 12 -34.28 18.38 57.53
CA VAL A 12 -33.82 16.99 57.45
C VAL A 12 -33.84 16.56 55.98
N PHE A 13 -32.65 16.32 55.41
CA PHE A 13 -32.50 15.67 54.11
C PHE A 13 -32.64 14.16 54.29
N SER A 14 -33.82 13.64 53.96
CA SER A 14 -34.04 12.19 53.82
C SER A 14 -33.55 11.74 52.44
N LEU A 15 -32.44 11.01 52.44
CA LEU A 15 -31.98 10.18 51.33
C LEU A 15 -33.03 9.11 50.99
N VAL A 16 -33.64 9.20 49.82
CA VAL A 16 -34.23 8.03 49.15
C VAL A 16 -33.59 7.91 47.77
N TYR A 17 -32.70 6.93 47.68
CA TYR A 17 -32.18 6.34 46.46
C TYR A 17 -33.36 5.88 45.61
N ASN A 18 -33.59 6.50 44.46
CA ASN A 18 -34.40 5.92 43.40
C ASN A 18 -33.59 5.94 42.11
N ALA A 19 -33.02 4.77 41.82
CA ALA A 19 -32.36 4.45 40.57
C ALA A 19 -33.40 4.42 39.44
N GLY A 20 -33.64 5.59 38.85
CA GLY A 20 -34.31 5.71 37.56
C GLY A 20 -33.30 5.41 36.45
N TYR A 21 -33.18 4.15 36.06
CA TYR A 21 -32.61 3.78 34.77
C TYR A 21 -33.48 4.41 33.68
N SER A 22 -33.07 5.57 33.20
CA SER A 22 -33.54 6.10 31.92
C SER A 22 -33.05 5.16 30.83
N ASN A 23 -33.90 4.21 30.44
CA ASN A 23 -33.83 3.53 29.16
C ASN A 23 -33.84 4.59 28.06
N LEU A 24 -32.66 5.08 27.66
CA LEU A 24 -32.46 5.62 26.33
C LEU A 24 -32.71 4.46 25.37
N ALA A 25 -33.96 4.33 24.95
CA ALA A 25 -34.29 3.62 23.73
C ALA A 25 -33.48 4.28 22.61
N LEU A 26 -32.34 3.67 22.27
CA LEU A 26 -31.65 3.87 21.01
C LEU A 26 -32.70 3.58 19.93
N SER A 27 -33.38 4.62 19.44
CA SER A 27 -34.17 4.51 18.22
C SER A 27 -33.20 4.07 17.14
N LYS A 28 -33.26 2.79 16.74
CA LYS A 28 -32.54 2.29 15.57
C LYS A 28 -32.97 3.16 14.39
N LYS A 29 -32.14 4.14 14.02
CA LYS A 29 -32.36 4.97 12.85
C LYS A 29 -32.52 4.00 11.67
N VAL A 30 -33.70 3.95 11.08
CA VAL A 30 -33.97 3.05 9.96
C VAL A 30 -33.10 3.52 8.80
N VAL A 31 -32.01 2.79 8.54
CA VAL A 31 -31.11 3.07 7.42
C VAL A 31 -31.88 2.76 6.14
N LYS A 32 -32.11 3.78 5.31
CA LYS A 32 -32.70 3.58 3.99
C LYS A 32 -31.71 2.77 3.14
N LYS A 33 -32.02 1.49 2.91
CA LYS A 33 -31.17 0.61 2.11
C LYS A 33 -31.04 1.08 0.66
N SER A 34 -29.82 1.09 0.17
CA SER A 34 -29.46 1.36 -1.22
C SER A 34 -29.97 0.28 -2.17
N ASN A 35 -30.27 0.67 -3.41
CA ASN A 35 -30.66 -0.25 -4.47
C ASN A 35 -29.46 -0.89 -5.20
N LEU A 36 -28.23 -0.45 -4.92
CA LEU A 36 -27.03 -1.05 -5.50
C LEU A 36 -27.01 -2.56 -5.24
N LYS A 37 -26.69 -3.32 -6.29
CA LYS A 37 -26.49 -4.77 -6.24
C LYS A 37 -25.04 -5.05 -5.92
N VAL A 38 -24.81 -5.72 -4.79
CA VAL A 38 -23.47 -6.05 -4.29
C VAL A 38 -23.23 -7.55 -4.41
N LEU A 39 -22.15 -7.93 -5.08
CA LEU A 39 -21.60 -9.28 -5.05
C LEU A 39 -20.46 -9.32 -4.06
N TYR A 40 -20.56 -10.14 -3.03
CA TYR A 40 -19.49 -10.37 -2.06
C TYR A 40 -18.82 -11.73 -2.34
N VAL A 41 -17.51 -11.70 -2.61
CA VAL A 41 -16.68 -12.88 -2.85
C VAL A 41 -15.84 -13.12 -1.61
N GLY A 42 -16.26 -14.09 -0.80
CA GLY A 42 -15.68 -14.39 0.50
C GLY A 42 -14.92 -15.71 0.56
N VAL A 43 -14.35 -15.99 1.74
CA VAL A 43 -13.76 -17.29 2.05
C VAL A 43 -14.86 -18.27 2.43
N ASN A 44 -14.75 -19.52 1.98
CA ASN A 44 -15.63 -20.60 2.39
C ASN A 44 -15.32 -21.02 3.85
N PRO A 45 -16.27 -20.87 4.79
CA PRO A 45 -16.03 -21.14 6.21
C PRO A 45 -15.79 -22.63 6.52
N GLU A 46 -16.20 -23.54 5.63
CA GLU A 46 -16.02 -24.99 5.78
C GLU A 46 -14.63 -25.47 5.34
N LYS A 47 -13.84 -24.61 4.68
CA LYS A 47 -12.48 -24.95 4.26
C LYS A 47 -11.50 -24.71 5.41
N PRO A 48 -10.47 -25.56 5.55
CA PRO A 48 -9.38 -25.28 6.47
C PRO A 48 -8.59 -24.04 6.01
N LEU A 49 -7.78 -23.48 6.91
CA LEU A 49 -6.78 -22.47 6.58
C LEU A 49 -5.89 -22.95 5.43
N SER A 50 -5.57 -22.07 4.47
CA SER A 50 -4.67 -22.43 3.38
C SER A 50 -3.23 -22.58 3.86
N LYS A 51 -2.37 -23.21 3.06
CA LYS A 51 -0.91 -23.23 3.32
C LYS A 51 -0.34 -21.82 3.48
N ARG A 52 -0.89 -20.84 2.76
CA ARG A 52 -0.50 -19.44 2.89
C ARG A 52 -0.87 -18.90 4.26
N ASP A 53 -2.11 -19.09 4.70
CA ASP A 53 -2.58 -18.59 5.99
C ASP A 53 -1.77 -19.19 7.14
N LEU A 54 -1.51 -20.51 7.07
CA LEU A 54 -0.65 -21.22 8.03
C LEU A 54 0.80 -20.73 8.02
N SER A 55 1.31 -20.25 6.88
CA SER A 55 2.69 -19.73 6.79
C SER A 55 2.86 -18.33 7.38
N ILE A 56 1.78 -17.57 7.53
CA ILE A 56 1.82 -16.18 8.00
C ILE A 56 1.26 -16.01 9.42
N THR A 57 0.51 -16.98 9.94
CA THR A 57 -0.05 -16.89 11.30
C THR A 57 0.70 -17.75 12.31
N ALA A 58 1.10 -17.16 13.43
CA ALA A 58 1.56 -17.88 14.60
C ALA A 58 0.39 -18.40 15.48
N TYR A 59 -0.86 -18.09 15.10
CA TYR A 59 -2.06 -18.35 15.92
C TYR A 59 -3.17 -19.00 15.08
N PRO A 60 -2.97 -20.24 14.58
CA PRO A 60 -3.87 -20.87 13.61
C PRO A 60 -5.30 -21.05 14.14
N LYS A 61 -5.49 -21.41 15.41
CA LYS A 61 -6.83 -21.57 16.00
C LYS A 61 -7.65 -20.27 15.97
N ARG A 62 -7.00 -19.13 16.25
CA ARG A 62 -7.66 -17.81 16.19
C ARG A 62 -7.96 -17.43 14.75
N ALA A 63 -7.01 -17.62 13.84
CA ALA A 63 -7.20 -17.37 12.42
C ALA A 63 -8.37 -18.20 11.85
N GLU A 64 -8.47 -19.48 12.21
CA GLU A 64 -9.59 -20.35 11.82
C GLU A 64 -10.94 -19.84 12.38
N SER A 65 -10.98 -19.45 13.65
CA SER A 65 -12.18 -18.88 14.28
C SER A 65 -12.66 -17.60 13.59
N LEU A 66 -11.72 -16.73 13.19
CA LEU A 66 -12.03 -15.51 12.46
C LEU A 66 -12.50 -15.82 11.03
N GLN A 67 -11.84 -16.75 10.33
CA GLN A 67 -12.22 -17.16 8.97
C GLN A 67 -13.66 -17.71 8.92
N LYS A 68 -14.03 -18.55 9.90
CA LYS A 68 -15.37 -19.18 9.96
C LYS A 68 -16.52 -18.18 10.01
N ARG A 69 -16.30 -17.00 10.58
CA ARG A 69 -17.37 -15.99 10.78
C ARG A 69 -17.33 -14.87 9.73
N ARG A 70 -16.15 -14.55 9.19
CA ARG A 70 -15.88 -13.40 8.32
C ARG A 70 -16.91 -13.20 7.19
N THR A 71 -17.17 -14.24 6.39
CA THR A 71 -18.10 -14.13 5.25
C THR A 71 -19.54 -13.89 5.70
N ALA A 72 -19.98 -14.52 6.80
CA ALA A 72 -21.30 -14.29 7.37
C ALA A 72 -21.43 -12.88 7.96
N ASP A 73 -20.38 -12.40 8.65
CA ASP A 73 -20.35 -11.06 9.23
C ASP A 73 -20.48 -9.97 8.16
N PHE A 74 -19.75 -10.09 7.05
CA PHE A 74 -19.88 -9.19 5.91
C PHE A 74 -21.26 -9.26 5.26
N LYS A 75 -21.84 -10.45 5.10
CA LYS A 75 -23.20 -10.59 4.58
C LYS A 75 -24.21 -9.79 5.41
N VAL A 76 -24.23 -10.04 6.73
CA VAL A 76 -25.16 -9.37 7.65
C VAL A 76 -24.91 -7.86 7.65
N PHE A 77 -23.66 -7.43 7.68
CA PHE A 77 -23.29 -6.03 7.63
C PHE A 77 -23.79 -5.35 6.36
N LEU A 78 -23.53 -5.92 5.19
CA LEU A 78 -23.94 -5.35 3.90
C LEU A 78 -25.46 -5.33 3.74
N GLU A 79 -26.17 -6.37 4.18
CA GLU A 79 -27.64 -6.43 4.11
C GLU A 79 -28.32 -5.35 4.96
N ASN A 80 -27.64 -4.73 5.93
CA ASN A 80 -28.17 -3.58 6.65
C ASN A 80 -28.22 -2.30 5.78
N TYR A 81 -27.38 -2.21 4.75
CA TYR A 81 -27.23 -1.01 3.92
C TYR A 81 -27.68 -1.20 2.46
N PHE A 82 -27.74 -2.44 1.96
CA PHE A 82 -28.08 -2.75 0.56
C PHE A 82 -29.24 -3.73 0.50
N LYS A 83 -30.16 -3.52 -0.46
CA LYS A 83 -31.30 -4.43 -0.67
C LYS A 83 -30.91 -5.74 -1.33
N ASN A 84 -29.87 -5.71 -2.16
CA ASN A 84 -29.46 -6.85 -2.99
C ASN A 84 -28.00 -7.19 -2.69
N VAL A 85 -27.78 -8.19 -1.85
CA VAL A 85 -26.44 -8.72 -1.52
C VAL A 85 -26.44 -10.20 -1.86
N ILE A 86 -25.50 -10.63 -2.70
CA ILE A 86 -25.26 -12.04 -3.00
C ILE A 86 -23.85 -12.38 -2.55
N VAL A 87 -23.71 -13.54 -1.92
CA VAL A 87 -22.43 -14.09 -1.50
C VAL A 87 -22.08 -15.26 -2.40
N VAL A 88 -20.81 -15.31 -2.83
CA VAL A 88 -20.18 -16.48 -3.44
C VAL A 88 -18.84 -16.73 -2.78
N TYR A 89 -18.37 -17.96 -2.82
CA TYR A 89 -17.03 -18.30 -2.35
C TYR A 89 -16.02 -18.17 -3.48
N ALA A 90 -14.77 -17.87 -3.12
CA ALA A 90 -13.73 -17.56 -4.09
C ALA A 90 -13.48 -18.70 -5.10
N GLU A 91 -13.55 -19.96 -4.66
CA GLU A 91 -13.39 -21.13 -5.53
C GLU A 91 -14.48 -21.26 -6.60
N ASP A 92 -15.67 -20.74 -6.31
CA ASP A 92 -16.84 -20.81 -7.20
C ASP A 92 -17.01 -19.54 -8.04
N TYR A 93 -16.27 -18.48 -7.69
CA TYR A 93 -16.36 -17.19 -8.36
C TYR A 93 -15.86 -17.26 -9.80
N LYS A 94 -16.67 -16.73 -10.71
CA LYS A 94 -16.31 -16.50 -12.11
C LYS A 94 -16.49 -15.03 -12.43
N GLU A 95 -15.55 -14.46 -13.18
CA GLU A 95 -15.53 -13.02 -13.44
C GLU A 95 -16.84 -12.49 -14.07
N GLN A 96 -17.53 -13.32 -14.87
CA GLN A 96 -18.80 -12.99 -15.52
C GLN A 96 -19.95 -12.78 -14.52
N MET A 97 -19.85 -13.34 -13.31
CA MET A 97 -20.84 -13.12 -12.26
C MET A 97 -20.94 -11.63 -11.91
N SER A 98 -19.81 -10.92 -11.88
CA SER A 98 -19.73 -9.49 -11.56
C SER A 98 -20.52 -8.61 -12.54
N ALA A 99 -20.78 -9.06 -13.77
CA ALA A 99 -21.52 -8.27 -14.76
C ALA A 99 -22.94 -7.91 -14.29
N LYS A 100 -23.57 -8.77 -13.48
CA LYS A 100 -24.95 -8.63 -12.97
C LYS A 100 -25.07 -7.70 -11.76
N PHE A 101 -23.95 -7.23 -11.21
CA PHE A 101 -23.89 -6.43 -10.00
C PHE A 101 -23.31 -5.05 -10.28
N ASP A 102 -23.63 -4.09 -9.42
CA ASP A 102 -23.08 -2.73 -9.52
C ASP A 102 -21.67 -2.68 -8.94
N VAL A 103 -21.44 -3.42 -7.84
CA VAL A 103 -20.13 -3.53 -7.19
C VAL A 103 -19.84 -4.98 -6.80
N THR A 104 -18.61 -5.41 -7.04
CA THR A 104 -18.05 -6.67 -6.51
C THR A 104 -17.06 -6.37 -5.39
N ILE A 105 -17.20 -7.03 -4.25
CA ILE A 105 -16.25 -6.96 -3.14
C ILE A 105 -15.49 -8.28 -3.12
N ILE A 106 -14.17 -8.23 -3.22
CA ILE A 106 -13.29 -9.41 -3.17
C ILE A 106 -12.52 -9.38 -1.86
N ASP A 107 -12.81 -10.35 -1.00
CA ASP A 107 -12.25 -10.53 0.34
C ASP A 107 -11.52 -11.88 0.49
N ALA A 108 -11.15 -12.50 -0.62
CA ALA A 108 -10.53 -13.81 -0.64
C ALA A 108 -9.61 -13.97 -1.86
N TYR A 109 -8.69 -14.93 -1.79
CA TYR A 109 -7.85 -15.29 -2.94
C TYR A 109 -8.68 -15.95 -4.03
N LEU A 110 -8.71 -15.32 -5.20
CA LEU A 110 -9.33 -15.93 -6.36
C LEU A 110 -8.47 -17.08 -6.93
N PRO A 111 -9.09 -18.06 -7.59
CA PRO A 111 -8.38 -18.98 -8.47
C PRO A 111 -7.56 -18.22 -9.51
N LYS A 112 -6.38 -18.75 -9.85
CA LYS A 112 -5.57 -18.19 -10.91
C LYS A 112 -6.26 -18.41 -12.26
N LEU A 113 -6.30 -17.36 -13.07
CA LEU A 113 -6.66 -17.42 -14.48
C LEU A 113 -5.48 -17.88 -15.34
N THR A 114 -4.29 -17.40 -15.02
CA THR A 114 -3.03 -17.88 -15.63
C THR A 114 -1.99 -18.10 -14.56
N GLU A 115 -1.13 -19.10 -14.79
CA GLU A 115 0.06 -19.27 -13.99
C GLU A 115 1.08 -18.15 -14.23
N GLY A 116 1.94 -17.95 -13.24
CA GLY A 116 3.14 -17.12 -13.35
C GLY A 116 4.38 -17.96 -13.03
N GLY A 117 5.55 -17.36 -13.04
CA GLY A 117 6.79 -18.06 -12.74
C GLY A 117 7.99 -17.51 -13.50
N MET A 118 9.14 -18.16 -13.33
CA MET A 118 10.35 -17.82 -14.08
C MET A 118 10.21 -18.30 -15.52
N VAL A 119 10.43 -17.39 -16.48
CA VAL A 119 10.41 -17.67 -17.91
C VAL A 119 11.71 -17.18 -18.52
N PHE A 120 12.39 -18.05 -19.28
CA PHE A 120 13.61 -17.67 -19.99
C PHE A 120 13.30 -16.79 -21.20
N ILE A 121 13.76 -15.54 -21.18
CA ILE A 121 13.60 -14.59 -22.28
C ILE A 121 14.87 -14.63 -23.14
N LYS A 122 14.78 -15.25 -24.32
CA LYS A 122 15.93 -15.42 -25.25
C LYS A 122 16.62 -14.10 -25.59
N GLU A 123 15.86 -13.04 -25.87
CA GLU A 123 16.40 -11.70 -26.15
C GLU A 123 17.26 -11.17 -24.98
N ALA A 124 16.89 -11.50 -23.75
CA ALA A 124 17.56 -11.03 -22.54
C ALA A 124 18.68 -11.96 -22.06
N GLY A 125 18.76 -13.19 -22.59
CA GLY A 125 19.68 -14.22 -22.11
C GLY A 125 19.49 -14.59 -20.63
N LYS A 126 18.31 -14.33 -20.04
CA LYS A 126 18.04 -14.56 -18.62
C LYS A 126 16.60 -14.93 -18.33
N GLU A 127 16.38 -15.52 -17.16
CA GLU A 127 15.04 -15.76 -16.64
C GLU A 127 14.41 -14.47 -16.10
N VAL A 128 13.13 -14.27 -16.42
CA VAL A 128 12.32 -13.15 -15.96
C VAL A 128 11.04 -13.70 -15.36
N TYR A 129 10.65 -13.17 -14.20
CA TYR A 129 9.44 -13.60 -13.51
C TYR A 129 8.19 -12.98 -14.13
N THR A 130 7.22 -13.80 -14.53
CA THR A 130 5.88 -13.39 -14.97
C THR A 130 4.87 -13.50 -13.82
N GLN A 131 3.94 -12.54 -13.72
CA GLN A 131 2.91 -12.59 -12.67
C GLN A 131 1.81 -13.59 -13.04
N PRO A 132 1.27 -14.35 -12.07
CA PRO A 132 -0.03 -14.98 -12.25
C PRO A 132 -1.11 -13.90 -12.44
N THR A 133 -2.17 -14.24 -13.15
CA THR A 133 -3.35 -13.38 -13.29
C THR A 133 -4.56 -14.04 -12.66
N TYR A 134 -5.52 -13.22 -12.23
CA TYR A 134 -6.72 -13.66 -11.50
C TYR A 134 -8.02 -13.14 -12.12
N LEU A 135 -7.93 -12.07 -12.90
CA LEU A 135 -9.01 -11.45 -13.66
C LEU A 135 -8.48 -11.10 -15.05
N SER A 136 -9.35 -11.23 -16.06
CA SER A 136 -8.98 -10.95 -17.44
C SER A 136 -8.74 -9.46 -17.70
N ASN A 137 -8.09 -9.13 -18.83
CA ASN A 137 -7.96 -7.74 -19.29
C ASN A 137 -9.31 -7.09 -19.63
N SER A 138 -10.34 -7.89 -19.89
CA SER A 138 -11.71 -7.43 -20.18
C SER A 138 -12.56 -7.19 -18.94
N TYR A 139 -12.09 -7.57 -17.75
CA TYR A 139 -12.82 -7.34 -16.50
C TYR A 139 -13.02 -5.84 -16.25
N SER A 140 -14.28 -5.44 -16.04
CA SER A 140 -14.70 -4.05 -16.01
C SER A 140 -15.70 -3.71 -14.91
N ALA A 141 -16.01 -4.65 -14.00
CA ALA A 141 -16.89 -4.35 -12.87
C ALA A 141 -16.22 -3.40 -11.88
N ALA A 142 -17.00 -2.55 -11.20
CA ALA A 142 -16.50 -1.78 -10.08
C ALA A 142 -16.17 -2.74 -8.92
N THR A 143 -14.96 -2.65 -8.38
CA THR A 143 -14.45 -3.67 -7.44
C THR A 143 -13.80 -3.05 -6.23
N ILE A 144 -14.19 -3.50 -5.04
CA ILE A 144 -13.42 -3.29 -3.81
C ILE A 144 -12.62 -4.56 -3.53
N MET A 145 -11.33 -4.42 -3.25
CA MET A 145 -10.45 -5.49 -2.82
C MET A 145 -10.01 -5.22 -1.39
N ILE A 146 -10.21 -6.20 -0.52
CA ILE A 146 -9.90 -6.08 0.91
C ILE A 146 -8.55 -6.74 1.19
N GLY A 147 -7.67 -6.03 1.90
CA GLY A 147 -6.40 -6.57 2.38
C GLY A 147 -5.50 -7.15 1.29
N GLU A 148 -4.84 -8.26 1.61
CA GLU A 148 -3.82 -8.90 0.78
C GLU A 148 -4.27 -9.33 -0.64
N PRO A 149 -5.48 -9.89 -0.86
CA PRO A 149 -5.98 -10.20 -2.20
C PRO A 149 -5.82 -9.05 -3.22
N SER A 150 -5.91 -7.80 -2.75
CA SER A 150 -5.67 -6.60 -3.58
C SER A 150 -4.33 -6.61 -4.30
N ALA A 151 -3.27 -7.06 -3.63
CA ALA A 151 -1.92 -7.07 -4.20
C ALA A 151 -1.77 -8.10 -5.33
N PHE A 152 -2.39 -9.28 -5.19
CA PHE A 152 -2.30 -10.34 -6.19
C PHE A 152 -3.08 -9.99 -7.45
N ILE A 153 -4.31 -9.52 -7.27
CA ILE A 153 -5.14 -9.03 -8.38
C ILE A 153 -4.46 -7.81 -9.02
N GLY A 154 -4.01 -6.86 -8.18
CA GLY A 154 -3.35 -5.65 -8.64
C GLY A 154 -2.09 -5.91 -9.45
N GLN A 155 -1.18 -6.77 -8.98
CA GLN A 155 0.02 -7.14 -9.72
C GLN A 155 -0.30 -7.88 -11.02
N GLY A 156 -1.26 -8.81 -11.01
CA GLY A 156 -1.71 -9.52 -12.22
C GLY A 156 -2.35 -8.59 -13.26
N ARG A 157 -3.00 -7.51 -12.83
CA ARG A 157 -3.59 -6.47 -13.69
C ARG A 157 -2.64 -5.28 -13.95
N GLN A 158 -1.41 -5.31 -13.40
CA GLN A 158 -0.45 -4.19 -13.46
C GLN A 158 -1.03 -2.88 -12.90
N LEU A 159 -1.88 -2.96 -11.86
CA LEU A 159 -2.39 -1.81 -11.15
C LEU A 159 -1.29 -1.18 -10.28
N LYS A 160 -1.48 0.08 -9.90
CA LYS A 160 -0.65 0.72 -8.87
C LYS A 160 -0.82 0.15 -7.47
N ILE A 161 -1.79 -0.75 -7.30
CA ILE A 161 -2.07 -1.52 -6.09
C ILE A 161 -1.17 -2.76 -6.11
N ASP A 162 -0.20 -2.83 -5.20
CA ASP A 162 0.83 -3.85 -5.19
C ASP A 162 1.18 -4.36 -3.79
N HIS A 163 1.95 -5.44 -3.73
CA HIS A 163 2.45 -6.00 -2.48
C HIS A 163 3.66 -5.21 -1.96
N LEU A 164 3.44 -4.02 -1.41
CA LEU A 164 4.52 -3.31 -0.73
C LEU A 164 4.77 -3.93 0.66
N CYS A 165 3.70 -4.21 1.43
CA CYS A 165 3.83 -4.85 2.74
C CYS A 165 2.52 -5.39 3.31
N LEU A 166 2.58 -6.55 3.95
CA LEU A 166 1.63 -6.94 5.00
C LEU A 166 2.12 -6.42 6.35
N CYS A 167 1.77 -5.17 6.67
CA CYS A 167 2.10 -4.55 7.96
C CYS A 167 1.18 -3.39 8.31
N LEU A 168 0.01 -3.29 7.67
CA LEU A 168 -0.96 -2.25 8.00
C LEU A 168 -1.73 -2.64 9.26
N ASP A 169 -1.76 -1.71 10.22
CA ASP A 169 -2.36 -1.90 11.52
C ASP A 169 -3.72 -1.19 11.68
N ALA A 170 -4.18 -0.97 12.91
CA ALA A 170 -5.54 -0.52 13.21
C ALA A 170 -5.91 0.89 12.75
N HIS A 171 -4.95 1.77 12.48
CA HIS A 171 -5.22 3.21 12.26
C HIS A 171 -4.92 3.70 10.85
N ALA A 172 -5.78 4.61 10.37
CA ALA A 172 -5.59 5.40 9.16
C ALA A 172 -5.03 6.78 9.51
N HIS A 173 -4.17 7.31 8.65
CA HIS A 173 -3.66 8.67 8.78
C HIS A 173 -3.44 9.31 7.41
N SER A 174 -3.10 10.60 7.39
CA SER A 174 -2.89 11.38 6.16
C SER A 174 -4.09 11.31 5.19
N MET A 175 -5.31 11.28 5.72
CA MET A 175 -6.53 11.07 4.93
C MET A 175 -6.94 12.33 4.15
N LYS A 176 -7.40 12.17 2.90
CA LYS A 176 -8.12 13.21 2.15
C LYS A 176 -9.57 13.31 2.66
N LEU A 177 -9.79 14.06 3.74
CA LEU A 177 -11.09 14.10 4.45
C LEU A 177 -12.25 14.71 3.65
N ASP A 178 -11.95 15.45 2.60
CA ASP A 178 -12.93 15.96 1.63
C ASP A 178 -13.42 14.87 0.66
N HIS A 179 -12.72 13.73 0.58
CA HIS A 179 -13.07 12.63 -0.29
C HIS A 179 -14.48 12.07 0.01
N PRO A 180 -15.26 11.65 -1.01
CA PRO A 180 -16.62 11.12 -0.82
C PRO A 180 -16.72 9.98 0.19
N ILE A 181 -15.70 9.13 0.32
CA ILE A 181 -15.72 8.01 1.28
C ILE A 181 -15.87 8.46 2.74
N PHE A 182 -15.52 9.70 3.08
CA PHE A 182 -15.67 10.25 4.43
C PHE A 182 -16.95 11.07 4.61
N ASN A 183 -17.70 11.34 3.53
CA ASN A 183 -18.76 12.34 3.55
C ASN A 183 -20.11 11.84 3.03
N THR A 184 -20.14 10.89 2.09
CA THR A 184 -21.37 10.51 1.38
C THR A 184 -21.43 9.02 1.05
N PRO A 185 -22.59 8.36 1.19
CA PRO A 185 -23.86 8.91 1.69
C PRO A 185 -23.91 9.11 3.22
N ASN A 186 -22.96 8.57 3.97
CA ASN A 186 -22.91 8.70 5.42
C ASN A 186 -21.76 9.63 5.83
N LYS A 187 -22.02 10.59 6.71
CA LYS A 187 -20.94 11.40 7.28
C LYS A 187 -20.10 10.53 8.24
N VAL A 188 -18.79 10.45 7.99
CA VAL A 188 -17.83 9.84 8.90
C VAL A 188 -17.32 10.91 9.87
N ASN A 189 -17.44 10.63 11.17
CA ASN A 189 -17.01 11.54 12.22
C ASN A 189 -15.62 11.15 12.68
N VAL A 190 -14.60 11.85 12.19
CA VAL A 190 -13.22 11.51 12.52
C VAL A 190 -12.89 11.97 13.94
N ALA A 191 -12.93 11.04 14.89
CA ALA A 191 -12.35 11.20 16.21
C ALA A 191 -10.89 10.73 16.13
N TYR A 192 -9.96 11.65 16.31
CA TYR A 192 -8.54 11.35 16.25
C TYR A 192 -8.03 10.82 17.60
N GLU A 193 -7.16 9.83 17.52
CA GLU A 193 -6.25 9.43 18.59
C GLU A 193 -4.87 9.96 18.22
N ASP A 194 -4.15 10.59 19.17
CA ASP A 194 -2.73 10.85 19.00
C ASP A 194 -1.99 9.52 19.20
N VAL A 195 -1.36 9.03 18.13
CA VAL A 195 -0.71 7.72 18.11
C VAL A 195 0.79 7.90 17.89
N THR A 196 1.59 7.27 18.75
CA THR A 196 3.04 7.22 18.60
C THR A 196 3.42 6.61 17.25
N LEU A 197 4.27 7.32 16.52
CA LEU A 197 4.71 6.88 15.21
C LEU A 197 5.54 5.61 15.29
N THR A 198 5.42 4.79 14.26
CA THR A 198 6.30 3.65 14.08
C THR A 198 7.72 4.16 13.87
N GLY A 199 8.70 3.57 14.58
CA GLY A 199 10.07 4.10 14.62
C GLY A 199 10.73 4.23 13.24
N ASN A 200 10.25 3.50 12.24
CA ASN A 200 10.73 3.54 10.87
C ASN A 200 10.19 4.72 10.04
N TYR A 201 9.23 5.53 10.51
CA TYR A 201 8.73 6.68 9.74
C TYR A 201 9.78 7.80 9.70
N LYS A 202 10.38 8.12 10.84
CA LYS A 202 11.33 9.23 10.98
C LYS A 202 12.67 8.98 10.26
N VAL A 203 13.03 7.73 10.01
CA VAL A 203 14.25 7.39 9.27
C VAL A 203 14.09 7.45 7.76
N ARG A 204 12.85 7.48 7.26
CA ARG A 204 12.55 7.63 5.83
C ARG A 204 12.59 9.09 5.45
N TYR A 205 12.93 9.37 4.19
CA TYR A 205 12.94 10.74 3.69
C TYR A 205 11.57 11.39 3.91
N GLY A 206 10.48 10.73 3.53
CA GLY A 206 9.12 11.20 3.74
C GLY A 206 8.75 11.68 5.15
N GLY A 207 9.15 10.90 6.16
CA GLY A 207 8.79 11.13 7.56
C GLY A 207 9.85 11.86 8.40
N ARG A 208 10.96 12.31 7.81
CA ARG A 208 12.12 12.87 8.54
C ARG A 208 11.83 14.09 9.42
N ASN A 209 10.73 14.80 9.15
CA ASN A 209 10.32 16.01 9.88
C ASN A 209 9.09 15.79 10.78
N LEU A 210 8.65 14.54 10.94
CA LEU A 210 7.50 14.24 11.80
C LEU A 210 7.88 14.33 13.28
N GLY A 211 6.89 14.66 14.12
CA GLY A 211 6.99 14.56 15.58
C GLY A 211 7.02 13.11 16.06
N GLU A 212 6.87 12.89 17.37
CA GLU A 212 6.76 11.54 17.94
C GLU A 212 5.37 10.93 17.75
N GLU A 213 4.35 11.77 17.64
CA GLU A 213 2.94 11.37 17.53
C GLU A 213 2.30 12.03 16.30
N MET A 214 1.24 11.41 15.80
CA MET A 214 0.36 12.05 14.82
C MET A 214 -1.11 11.69 15.07
N PRO A 215 -2.05 12.57 14.71
CA PRO A 215 -3.47 12.28 14.80
C PRO A 215 -3.85 11.20 13.77
N MET A 216 -4.47 10.12 14.25
CA MET A 216 -4.92 9.01 13.42
C MET A 216 -6.37 8.61 13.72
N LEU A 217 -7.08 8.09 12.70
CA LEU A 217 -8.40 7.51 12.87
C LEU A 217 -8.28 6.02 13.12
N ARG A 218 -8.82 5.53 14.23
CA ARG A 218 -8.94 4.10 14.48
C ARG A 218 -9.98 3.49 13.54
N MET A 219 -9.52 2.60 12.67
CA MET A 219 -10.36 1.88 11.70
C MET A 219 -10.84 0.54 12.24
N GLN A 220 -10.03 -0.10 13.07
CA GLN A 220 -10.26 -1.44 13.61
C GLN A 220 -10.18 -1.40 15.13
N THR A 221 -11.04 -2.15 15.83
CA THR A 221 -11.06 -2.22 17.29
C THR A 221 -9.84 -2.93 17.86
N GLU A 222 -9.17 -3.74 17.05
CA GLU A 222 -7.92 -4.43 17.35
C GLU A 222 -6.99 -4.33 16.13
N GLY A 223 -5.72 -4.05 16.38
CA GLY A 223 -4.62 -4.15 15.42
C GLY A 223 -3.86 -5.47 15.52
N TYR A 224 -3.11 -5.81 14.47
CA TYR A 224 -2.22 -6.98 14.53
C TYR A 224 -1.03 -6.76 15.48
N ARG A 225 -0.78 -5.50 15.87
CA ARG A 225 0.20 -5.13 16.91
C ARG A 225 -0.40 -5.09 18.32
N ASP A 226 -1.71 -4.89 18.44
CA ASP A 226 -2.43 -4.86 19.72
C ASP A 226 -2.59 -6.27 20.30
N GLY A 227 -2.83 -7.26 19.43
CA GLY A 227 -3.20 -8.62 19.85
C GLY A 227 -2.66 -9.73 18.95
N LYS A 228 -2.61 -10.93 19.53
CA LYS A 228 -2.03 -12.13 18.91
C LYS A 228 -2.99 -12.74 17.89
N GLY A 229 -2.61 -12.79 16.61
CA GLY A 229 -3.34 -13.54 15.59
C GLY A 229 -4.49 -12.81 14.92
N PHE A 230 -4.55 -11.48 15.05
CA PHE A 230 -5.46 -10.64 14.26
C PHE A 230 -4.98 -10.53 12.80
N PRO A 231 -5.88 -10.42 11.80
CA PRO A 231 -5.51 -10.30 10.40
C PRO A 231 -4.66 -9.06 10.13
N ILE A 232 -3.56 -9.24 9.39
CA ILE A 232 -2.63 -8.17 9.03
C ILE A 232 -3.14 -7.47 7.75
N GLY A 233 -3.24 -6.14 7.78
CA GLY A 233 -3.61 -5.37 6.61
C GLY A 233 -2.49 -5.23 5.59
N LEU A 234 -2.86 -4.87 4.36
CA LEU A 234 -1.95 -4.61 3.25
C LEU A 234 -1.78 -3.10 3.05
N VAL A 235 -0.54 -2.65 2.83
CA VAL A 235 -0.27 -1.36 2.16
C VAL A 235 0.36 -1.60 0.80
N SER A 236 -0.06 -0.78 -0.17
CA SER A 236 0.56 -0.64 -1.49
C SER A 236 1.56 0.52 -1.51
N THR A 237 2.35 0.62 -2.57
CA THR A 237 3.25 1.76 -2.79
C THR A 237 2.49 3.07 -2.97
N GLY A 238 2.87 4.09 -2.19
CA GLY A 238 2.34 5.45 -2.33
C GLY A 238 2.95 6.32 -3.42
N TYR A 239 4.21 6.06 -3.75
CA TYR A 239 4.95 6.89 -4.71
C TYR A 239 4.31 6.82 -6.09
N ASN A 240 4.01 8.00 -6.62
CA ASN A 240 3.32 8.21 -7.89
C ASN A 240 2.01 7.41 -8.01
N PHE A 241 1.31 7.18 -6.89
CA PHE A 241 0.00 6.53 -6.90
C PHE A 241 -1.04 7.46 -7.55
N ASP A 242 -1.28 8.63 -6.94
CA ASP A 242 -2.01 9.75 -7.56
C ASP A 242 -1.37 10.12 -8.90
N ASN A 243 -2.18 10.18 -9.97
CA ASN A 243 -1.73 10.67 -11.27
C ASN A 243 -2.69 11.66 -11.94
N GLY A 244 -3.86 11.92 -11.35
CA GLY A 244 -4.87 12.81 -11.95
C GLY A 244 -5.50 12.27 -13.24
N ILE A 245 -5.31 10.99 -13.56
CA ILE A 245 -5.82 10.34 -14.79
C ILE A 245 -6.82 9.26 -14.41
N ASP A 246 -6.34 8.19 -13.79
CA ASP A 246 -7.14 7.01 -13.47
C ASP A 246 -6.86 6.45 -12.08
N ALA A 247 -5.88 6.98 -11.35
CA ALA A 247 -5.51 6.54 -10.01
C ALA A 247 -5.56 7.68 -9.00
N GLU A 248 -6.05 7.36 -7.80
CA GLU A 248 -6.11 8.29 -6.69
C GLU A 248 -5.68 7.65 -5.37
N TRP A 249 -4.82 8.33 -4.64
CA TRP A 249 -4.43 7.98 -3.29
C TRP A 249 -5.39 8.68 -2.32
N ILE A 250 -5.92 7.97 -1.32
CA ILE A 250 -6.94 8.51 -0.41
C ILE A 250 -6.42 8.57 1.03
N SER A 251 -5.74 7.53 1.49
CA SER A 251 -5.12 7.53 2.81
C SER A 251 -3.94 6.60 2.92
N SER A 252 -3.12 6.86 3.94
CA SER A 252 -2.19 5.90 4.51
C SER A 252 -2.76 5.31 5.80
N GLY A 253 -1.94 4.54 6.50
CA GLY A 253 -2.21 4.00 7.81
C GLY A 253 -0.96 3.43 8.44
N THR A 254 -1.05 3.15 9.74
CA THR A 254 0.08 2.72 10.57
C THR A 254 0.73 1.47 10.00
N CYS A 255 1.97 1.61 9.51
CA CYS A 255 2.72 0.52 8.89
C CYS A 255 4.25 0.71 8.99
N ASP A 256 5.02 -0.18 8.35
CA ASP A 256 6.50 -0.14 8.38
C ASP A 256 7.14 0.46 7.10
N LYS A 257 6.34 1.09 6.23
CA LYS A 257 6.78 1.51 4.89
C LYS A 257 6.88 3.01 4.67
N GLY A 258 6.35 3.83 5.58
CA GLY A 258 6.39 5.29 5.52
C GLY A 258 5.00 5.89 5.36
N ILE A 259 4.90 7.19 5.57
CA ILE A 259 3.61 7.91 5.60
C ILE A 259 2.90 7.97 4.24
N GLU A 260 3.62 7.68 3.16
CA GLU A 260 3.09 7.69 1.81
C GLU A 260 2.40 6.38 1.45
N ALA A 261 2.71 5.28 2.14
CA ALA A 261 2.20 3.96 1.80
C ALA A 261 0.67 3.97 1.70
N THR A 262 0.13 3.40 0.62
CA THR A 262 -1.31 3.47 0.32
C THR A 262 -2.05 2.41 1.12
N ALA A 263 -2.87 2.84 2.09
CA ALA A 263 -3.81 1.97 2.78
C ALA A 263 -5.18 2.00 2.09
N ILE A 264 -5.59 3.16 1.56
CA ILE A 264 -6.82 3.31 0.78
C ILE A 264 -6.50 4.08 -0.50
N GLY A 265 -6.94 3.55 -1.64
CA GLY A 265 -6.78 4.22 -2.93
C GLY A 265 -7.51 3.49 -4.06
N ARG A 266 -7.73 4.17 -5.19
CA ARG A 266 -8.38 3.61 -6.38
C ARG A 266 -7.44 3.63 -7.57
N HIS A 267 -7.55 2.63 -8.43
CA HIS A 267 -6.99 2.65 -9.78
C HIS A 267 -8.00 2.08 -10.77
N ALA A 268 -8.43 2.90 -11.72
CA ALA A 268 -9.54 2.61 -12.63
C ALA A 268 -10.80 2.15 -11.87
N ASN A 269 -11.34 1.00 -12.23
CA ASN A 269 -12.51 0.36 -11.61
C ASN A 269 -12.17 -0.44 -10.33
N PHE A 270 -10.93 -0.38 -9.82
CA PHE A 270 -10.49 -1.11 -8.64
C PHE A 270 -10.22 -0.18 -7.47
N PHE A 271 -10.78 -0.50 -6.31
CA PHE A 271 -10.58 0.19 -5.05
C PHE A 271 -9.87 -0.72 -4.06
N HIS A 272 -8.74 -0.27 -3.53
CA HIS A 272 -7.98 -0.94 -2.50
C HIS A 272 -8.45 -0.47 -1.12
N TRP A 273 -8.98 -1.41 -0.33
CA TRP A 273 -9.23 -1.24 1.10
C TRP A 273 -8.21 -2.10 1.87
N GLY A 274 -7.11 -1.50 2.31
CA GLY A 274 -5.99 -2.23 2.89
C GLY A 274 -6.24 -2.85 4.26
N PHE A 275 -7.17 -2.31 5.05
CA PHE A 275 -7.51 -2.80 6.38
C PHE A 275 -8.18 -4.19 6.29
N ALA A 276 -7.87 -5.08 7.24
CA ALA A 276 -8.20 -6.50 7.15
C ALA A 276 -9.31 -6.97 8.12
N ALA A 277 -9.84 -6.12 8.98
CA ALA A 277 -10.89 -6.46 9.94
C ALA A 277 -12.17 -6.97 9.24
N ALA A 278 -12.83 -7.94 9.86
CA ALA A 278 -14.24 -8.21 9.57
C ALA A 278 -15.11 -7.11 10.20
N PRO A 279 -16.38 -6.93 9.79
CA PRO A 279 -17.23 -5.86 10.30
C PRO A 279 -17.41 -5.85 11.81
N GLU A 280 -17.38 -7.01 12.47
CA GLU A 280 -17.41 -7.11 13.94
C GLU A 280 -16.29 -6.29 14.61
N PHE A 281 -15.13 -6.21 13.97
CA PHE A 281 -13.94 -5.51 14.47
C PHE A 281 -13.71 -4.15 13.79
N MET A 282 -14.61 -3.69 12.93
CA MET A 282 -14.55 -2.34 12.38
C MET A 282 -15.15 -1.35 13.37
N THR A 283 -14.53 -0.19 13.55
CA THR A 283 -15.19 0.93 14.24
C THR A 283 -16.41 1.39 13.44
N GLU A 284 -17.38 2.05 14.09
CA GLU A 284 -18.56 2.56 13.37
C GLU A 284 -18.19 3.52 12.24
N ASN A 285 -17.17 4.36 12.44
CA ASN A 285 -16.64 5.24 11.40
C ASN A 285 -16.02 4.46 10.21
N ALA A 286 -15.30 3.38 10.49
CA ALA A 286 -14.75 2.53 9.43
C ALA A 286 -15.85 1.79 8.66
N LYS A 287 -16.90 1.32 9.35
CA LYS A 287 -18.09 0.74 8.71
C LYS A 287 -18.72 1.76 7.76
N LEU A 288 -18.97 2.99 8.22
CA LEU A 288 -19.54 4.04 7.37
C LEU A 288 -18.62 4.37 6.17
N ALA A 289 -17.31 4.50 6.39
CA ALA A 289 -16.34 4.74 5.31
C ALA A 289 -16.32 3.60 4.29
N PHE A 290 -16.44 2.35 4.74
CA PHE A 290 -16.50 1.18 3.87
C PHE A 290 -17.78 1.17 3.03
N ILE A 291 -18.94 1.45 3.64
CA ILE A 291 -20.22 1.58 2.92
C ILE A 291 -20.15 2.71 1.90
N ASN A 292 -19.59 3.86 2.28
CA ASN A 292 -19.38 4.97 1.36
C ASN A 292 -18.44 4.60 0.20
N SER A 293 -17.42 3.77 0.45
CA SER A 293 -16.52 3.27 -0.60
C SER A 293 -17.25 2.43 -1.66
N ILE A 294 -18.28 1.67 -1.27
CA ILE A 294 -19.13 0.91 -2.22
C ILE A 294 -19.92 1.89 -3.11
N HIS A 295 -20.53 2.91 -2.53
CA HIS A 295 -21.21 3.95 -3.29
C HIS A 295 -20.27 4.74 -4.19
N TYR A 296 -19.06 5.00 -3.70
CA TYR A 296 -18.03 5.74 -4.41
C TYR A 296 -17.51 5.00 -5.64
N ILE A 297 -17.24 3.70 -5.54
CA ILE A 297 -16.67 2.94 -6.65
C ILE A 297 -17.71 2.54 -7.70
N ALA A 298 -19.00 2.45 -7.34
CA ALA A 298 -20.05 1.98 -8.24
C ALA A 298 -20.11 2.71 -9.62
N PRO A 299 -19.98 4.05 -9.70
CA PRO A 299 -19.94 4.77 -10.98
C PRO A 299 -18.71 4.46 -11.85
N PHE A 300 -17.65 3.86 -11.28
CA PHE A 300 -16.45 3.47 -12.01
C PHE A 300 -16.58 2.11 -12.69
N LYS A 301 -17.75 1.47 -12.67
CA LYS A 301 -18.02 0.30 -13.52
C LYS A 301 -17.79 0.68 -14.98
N GLY A 302 -16.91 -0.04 -15.66
CA GLY A 302 -16.48 0.25 -17.03
C GLY A 302 -15.28 1.19 -17.16
N ALA A 303 -14.79 1.77 -16.06
CA ALA A 303 -13.61 2.64 -16.09
C ALA A 303 -12.38 1.88 -16.58
N LYS A 304 -11.70 2.44 -17.59
CA LYS A 304 -10.53 1.83 -18.20
C LYS A 304 -9.28 2.14 -17.40
N GLN A 305 -8.41 1.14 -17.28
CA GLN A 305 -7.04 1.33 -16.84
C GLN A 305 -6.22 1.94 -17.99
N VAL A 306 -5.78 3.18 -17.78
CA VAL A 306 -4.95 3.97 -18.71
C VAL A 306 -3.48 3.79 -18.34
N THR A 307 -3.15 3.88 -17.05
CA THR A 307 -1.78 3.76 -16.56
C THR A 307 -1.50 2.36 -16.00
N LYS A 308 -0.21 2.01 -15.92
CA LYS A 308 0.26 0.73 -15.40
C LYS A 308 1.36 0.90 -14.39
N LYS A 309 1.50 -0.10 -13.54
CA LYS A 309 2.68 -0.31 -12.71
C LYS A 309 3.27 -1.69 -12.99
N ASN A 310 4.42 -1.69 -13.64
CA ASN A 310 5.20 -2.89 -13.89
C ASN A 310 5.94 -3.28 -12.62
N LYS A 311 5.72 -4.51 -12.14
CA LYS A 311 6.45 -5.02 -10.98
C LYS A 311 7.95 -5.10 -11.30
N GLY A 312 8.78 -4.77 -10.32
CA GLY A 312 10.23 -4.69 -10.52
C GLY A 312 10.72 -3.34 -11.06
N VAL A 313 9.83 -2.40 -11.43
CA VAL A 313 10.25 -1.03 -11.78
C VAL A 313 10.43 -0.19 -10.51
N GLN A 314 11.61 0.39 -10.34
CA GLN A 314 11.90 1.33 -9.27
C GLN A 314 11.55 2.76 -9.68
N LEU A 315 10.88 3.50 -8.79
CA LEU A 315 10.45 4.88 -8.99
C LEU A 315 11.51 5.88 -8.50
N LYS A 316 11.58 7.09 -9.07
CA LYS A 316 12.55 8.14 -8.71
C LYS A 316 12.52 8.45 -7.21
N LYS A 317 11.34 8.46 -6.59
CA LYS A 317 11.19 8.66 -5.14
C LYS A 317 11.90 7.59 -4.29
N TYR A 318 12.03 6.36 -4.76
CA TYR A 318 12.84 5.35 -4.07
C TYR A 318 14.34 5.60 -4.22
N LEU A 319 14.79 6.19 -5.33
CA LEU A 319 16.18 6.64 -5.47
C LEU A 319 16.47 7.82 -4.54
N ARG A 320 15.49 8.70 -4.32
CA ARG A 320 15.60 9.76 -3.32
C ARG A 320 15.71 9.22 -1.89
N GLU A 321 14.99 8.13 -1.56
CA GLU A 321 15.16 7.42 -0.28
C GLU A 321 16.56 6.81 -0.14
N GLN A 322 17.11 6.25 -1.22
CA GLN A 322 18.49 5.74 -1.23
C GLN A 322 19.49 6.88 -0.99
N GLN A 323 19.36 7.99 -1.72
CA GLN A 323 20.17 9.20 -1.51
C GLN A 323 20.08 9.69 -0.06
N TRP A 324 18.88 9.75 0.53
CA TRP A 324 18.70 10.14 1.92
C TRP A 324 19.44 9.20 2.88
N THR A 325 19.33 7.90 2.68
CA THR A 325 20.02 6.88 3.48
C THR A 325 21.55 7.02 3.42
N LEU A 326 22.07 7.57 2.32
CA LEU A 326 23.50 7.82 2.13
C LEU A 326 23.98 9.13 2.78
N SER A 327 23.11 10.13 2.95
CA SER A 327 23.46 11.38 3.65
C SER A 327 23.84 11.15 5.12
N ASP A 328 24.59 12.08 5.72
CA ASP A 328 24.99 11.98 7.13
C ASP A 328 23.80 11.94 8.08
N LYS A 329 22.80 12.79 7.85
CA LYS A 329 21.59 12.82 8.68
C LYS A 329 20.76 11.55 8.52
N GLY A 330 20.50 11.13 7.29
CA GLY A 330 19.65 9.96 7.04
C GLY A 330 20.31 8.66 7.48
N SER A 331 21.61 8.52 7.30
CA SER A 331 22.35 7.36 7.81
C SER A 331 22.39 7.29 9.32
N ALA A 332 22.66 8.41 10.02
CA ALA A 332 22.62 8.45 11.48
C ALA A 332 21.24 8.02 11.99
N ALA A 333 20.16 8.51 11.36
CA ALA A 333 18.80 8.11 11.70
C ALA A 333 18.55 6.60 11.48
N TRP A 334 18.95 6.06 10.31
CA TRP A 334 18.81 4.64 10.02
C TRP A 334 19.64 3.75 10.95
N LEU A 335 20.89 4.11 11.21
CA LEU A 335 21.78 3.37 12.10
C LEU A 335 21.28 3.40 13.54
N HIS A 336 20.76 4.54 14.01
CA HIS A 336 20.10 4.63 15.30
C HIS A 336 18.91 3.68 15.36
N TYR A 337 18.01 3.71 14.38
CA TYR A 337 16.83 2.85 14.34
C TYR A 337 17.14 1.35 14.28
N ILE A 338 18.06 0.90 13.41
CA ILE A 338 18.36 -0.53 13.26
C ILE A 338 19.21 -1.08 14.41
N ASN A 339 19.99 -0.23 15.08
CA ASN A 339 20.84 -0.66 16.19
C ASN A 339 20.19 -0.45 17.57
N LYS A 340 19.02 0.21 17.67
CA LYS A 340 18.42 0.58 18.96
C LYS A 340 18.22 -0.59 19.91
N ASP A 341 17.88 -1.77 19.39
CA ASP A 341 17.57 -2.96 20.18
C ASP A 341 18.77 -3.91 20.34
N THR A 342 19.99 -3.52 19.91
CA THR A 342 21.16 -4.41 19.94
C THR A 342 21.61 -4.78 21.35
N VAL A 343 21.44 -3.90 22.33
CA VAL A 343 21.73 -4.21 23.75
C VAL A 343 20.74 -5.25 24.27
N GLN A 344 19.44 -5.00 24.07
CA GLN A 344 18.39 -5.94 24.49
C GLN A 344 18.54 -7.31 23.82
N ALA A 345 18.92 -7.35 22.54
CA ALA A 345 19.19 -8.60 21.83
C ALA A 345 20.35 -9.38 22.46
N LYS A 346 21.40 -8.69 22.95
CA LYS A 346 22.53 -9.33 23.66
C LYS A 346 22.08 -9.91 24.98
N GLU A 347 21.36 -9.13 25.77
CA GLU A 347 20.83 -9.59 27.06
C GLU A 347 19.88 -10.78 26.90
N ASN A 348 18.97 -10.73 25.92
CA ASN A 348 18.04 -11.84 25.66
C ASN A 348 18.79 -13.10 25.23
N LYS A 349 19.85 -12.95 24.41
CA LYS A 349 20.67 -14.08 24.00
C LYS A 349 21.48 -14.68 25.16
N LEU A 350 21.99 -13.84 26.07
CA LEU A 350 22.67 -14.29 27.29
C LEU A 350 21.71 -15.08 28.20
N LYS A 351 20.54 -14.52 28.50
CA LYS A 351 19.50 -15.22 29.29
C LYS A 351 19.10 -16.56 28.67
N LEU A 352 19.00 -16.60 27.34
CA LEU A 352 18.66 -17.82 26.63
C LEU A 352 19.79 -18.86 26.66
N GLN A 353 21.04 -18.40 26.67
CA GLN A 353 22.22 -19.25 26.83
C GLN A 353 22.31 -19.81 28.25
N GLU A 354 22.04 -19.00 29.28
CA GLU A 354 21.98 -19.44 30.69
C GLU A 354 20.92 -20.54 30.89
N ARG A 355 19.72 -20.35 30.33
CA ARG A 355 18.65 -21.38 30.36
C ARG A 355 19.09 -22.69 29.71
N LYS A 356 19.76 -22.60 28.55
CA LYS A 356 20.34 -23.77 27.89
C LYS A 356 21.38 -24.46 28.77
N ASP A 357 22.26 -23.68 29.40
CA ASP A 357 23.37 -24.19 30.22
C ASP A 357 22.87 -24.79 31.55
N SER A 358 21.73 -24.34 32.08
CA SER A 358 21.04 -24.96 33.21
C SER A 358 20.26 -26.24 32.86
N GLY A 359 20.34 -26.70 31.61
CA GLY A 359 19.66 -27.91 31.14
C GLY A 359 18.19 -27.72 30.79
N GLU A 360 17.70 -26.48 30.68
CA GLU A 360 16.32 -26.22 30.27
C GLU A 360 16.13 -26.54 28.78
N GLU A 361 15.03 -27.21 28.44
CA GLU A 361 14.69 -27.51 27.06
C GLU A 361 14.20 -26.25 26.34
N LEU A 362 14.97 -25.79 25.36
CA LEU A 362 14.60 -24.66 24.51
C LEU A 362 13.69 -25.08 23.36
N SER A 363 12.76 -24.21 22.98
CA SER A 363 12.01 -24.33 21.73
C SER A 363 12.91 -24.18 20.50
N ASP A 364 12.44 -24.62 19.33
CA ASP A 364 13.20 -24.51 18.08
C ASP A 364 13.45 -23.05 17.66
N MET A 365 12.50 -22.16 17.95
CA MET A 365 12.67 -20.73 17.71
C MET A 365 13.78 -20.14 18.60
N GLU A 366 13.82 -20.54 19.87
CA GLU A 366 14.86 -20.14 20.81
C GLU A 366 16.24 -20.67 20.39
N LYS A 367 16.33 -21.95 19.99
CA LYS A 367 17.54 -22.54 19.42
C LYS A 367 18.02 -21.77 18.19
N MET A 368 17.09 -21.35 17.32
CA MET A 368 17.40 -20.51 16.16
C MET A 368 17.92 -19.13 16.58
N MET A 369 17.27 -18.47 17.54
CA MET A 369 17.70 -17.17 18.07
C MET A 369 19.13 -17.22 18.65
N LEU A 370 19.50 -18.30 19.37
CA LEU A 370 20.87 -18.50 19.85
C LEU A 370 21.90 -18.60 18.72
N LYS A 371 21.52 -19.16 17.57
CA LYS A 371 22.42 -19.28 16.40
C LYS A 371 22.54 -17.97 15.61
N MET A 372 21.55 -17.09 15.68
CA MET A 372 21.56 -15.84 14.92
C MET A 372 22.63 -14.87 15.45
N PRO A 373 23.48 -14.28 14.58
CA PRO A 373 24.45 -13.29 15.01
C PRO A 373 23.76 -11.98 15.41
N ILE A 374 24.21 -11.38 16.50
CA ILE A 374 23.80 -10.02 16.86
C ILE A 374 24.67 -9.06 16.08
N ARG A 375 24.06 -8.33 15.15
CA ARG A 375 24.76 -7.37 14.29
C ARG A 375 24.57 -5.96 14.85
N LYS A 376 25.66 -5.22 14.96
CA LYS A 376 25.64 -3.77 15.12
C LYS A 376 26.13 -3.19 13.80
N GLU A 377 25.19 -2.67 13.02
CA GLU A 377 25.48 -2.17 11.68
C GLU A 377 26.23 -0.85 11.76
N THR A 378 27.19 -0.65 10.85
CA THR A 378 28.01 0.56 10.74
C THR A 378 27.63 1.36 9.51
N ARG A 379 28.26 2.52 9.29
CA ARG A 379 28.03 3.35 8.10
C ARG A 379 28.16 2.56 6.79
N ALA A 380 29.08 1.60 6.70
CA ALA A 380 29.25 0.69 5.56
C ALA A 380 27.96 -0.07 5.18
N TRP A 381 27.08 -0.37 6.13
CA TRP A 381 25.80 -1.01 5.85
C TRP A 381 24.89 -0.18 4.92
N THR A 382 25.01 1.15 4.95
CA THR A 382 24.19 2.06 4.14
C THR A 382 24.49 1.97 2.64
N ILE A 383 25.69 1.50 2.26
CA ILE A 383 26.09 1.30 0.85
C ILE A 383 25.92 -0.15 0.38
N ARG A 384 25.35 -1.06 1.19
CA ARG A 384 25.27 -2.50 0.84
C ARG A 384 24.56 -2.78 -0.48
N HIS A 385 23.55 -1.98 -0.83
CA HIS A 385 22.77 -2.12 -2.06
C HIS A 385 23.33 -1.30 -3.24
N GLN A 386 24.43 -0.58 -3.06
CA GLN A 386 25.11 0.10 -4.15
C GLN A 386 25.75 -0.91 -5.09
N SER A 387 25.81 -0.58 -6.39
CA SER A 387 26.45 -1.42 -7.38
C SER A 387 27.94 -1.58 -7.05
N GLN A 388 28.54 -2.67 -7.52
CA GLN A 388 29.98 -2.88 -7.32
C GLN A 388 30.79 -1.77 -8.00
N GLU A 389 30.37 -1.31 -9.18
CA GLU A 389 31.00 -0.18 -9.88
C GLU A 389 31.06 1.10 -9.02
N LEU A 390 29.97 1.46 -8.34
CA LEU A 390 29.97 2.64 -7.47
C LEU A 390 30.83 2.40 -6.21
N LYS A 391 30.88 1.16 -5.70
CA LYS A 391 31.75 0.78 -4.58
C LYS A 391 33.23 0.86 -4.93
N ASP A 392 33.61 0.36 -6.09
CA ASP A 392 34.99 0.42 -6.57
C ASP A 392 35.41 1.87 -6.84
N LYS A 393 34.48 2.70 -7.31
CA LYS A 393 34.73 4.12 -7.61
C LYS A 393 34.81 5.02 -6.38
N PHE A 394 33.89 4.87 -5.43
CA PHE A 394 33.75 5.79 -4.31
C PHE A 394 34.25 5.23 -2.98
N GLY A 395 34.41 3.91 -2.84
CA GLY A 395 34.78 3.27 -1.58
C GLY A 395 33.84 3.69 -0.44
N GLU A 396 34.42 4.25 0.61
CA GLU A 396 33.74 4.81 1.78
C GLU A 396 33.58 6.35 1.71
N ASP A 397 33.44 6.93 0.53
CA ASP A 397 33.05 8.34 0.34
C ASP A 397 31.53 8.48 0.16
N TRP A 398 30.80 8.60 1.27
CA TRP A 398 29.33 8.78 1.26
C TRP A 398 28.87 10.06 0.55
N SER A 399 29.67 11.12 0.59
CA SER A 399 29.34 12.38 -0.08
C SER A 399 29.34 12.18 -1.60
N ALA A 400 30.28 11.40 -2.14
CA ALA A 400 30.31 11.05 -3.55
C ALA A 400 29.08 10.24 -3.99
N TYR A 401 28.64 9.25 -3.21
CA TYR A 401 27.37 8.57 -3.52
C TYR A 401 26.17 9.51 -3.47
N GLU A 402 26.07 10.33 -2.42
CA GLU A 402 24.94 11.26 -2.28
C GLU A 402 24.87 12.23 -3.46
N ASN A 403 26.01 12.79 -3.86
CA ASN A 403 26.13 13.69 -5.01
C ASN A 403 25.82 12.99 -6.33
N TYR A 404 26.28 11.73 -6.51
CA TYR A 404 25.91 10.93 -7.67
C TYR A 404 24.39 10.83 -7.84
N TYR A 405 23.64 10.53 -6.79
CA TYR A 405 22.18 10.51 -6.90
C TYR A 405 21.58 11.90 -7.12
N LYS A 406 22.08 12.94 -6.45
CA LYS A 406 21.59 14.34 -6.63
C LYS A 406 21.73 14.81 -8.07
N GLU A 407 22.86 14.54 -8.70
CA GLU A 407 23.18 15.01 -10.06
C GLU A 407 22.49 14.19 -11.16
N ASN A 408 22.12 12.94 -10.85
CA ASN A 408 21.67 11.99 -11.86
C ASN A 408 20.20 11.56 -11.74
N LEU A 409 19.46 12.06 -10.73
CA LEU A 409 18.10 11.60 -10.41
C LEU A 409 17.14 11.66 -11.61
N ASP A 410 17.28 12.69 -12.44
CA ASP A 410 16.41 12.96 -13.59
C ASP A 410 16.72 12.11 -14.83
N TYR A 411 17.83 11.37 -14.81
CA TYR A 411 18.32 10.59 -15.94
C TYR A 411 18.31 9.09 -15.67
N PHE A 412 17.87 8.64 -14.49
CA PHE A 412 17.71 7.21 -14.23
C PHE A 412 16.48 6.63 -14.90
N TYR A 413 16.62 5.46 -15.53
CA TYR A 413 15.52 4.67 -16.07
C TYR A 413 15.70 3.18 -15.74
N PRO A 414 14.63 2.37 -15.72
CA PRO A 414 14.72 0.96 -15.36
C PRO A 414 15.34 0.14 -16.49
N GLU A 415 16.20 -0.81 -16.14
CA GLU A 415 16.65 -1.83 -17.09
C GLU A 415 15.45 -2.68 -17.55
N LYS A 416 15.26 -2.84 -18.87
CA LYS A 416 14.12 -3.53 -19.52
C LYS A 416 13.79 -4.91 -18.92
N TYR A 417 14.78 -5.60 -18.35
CA TYR A 417 14.63 -6.91 -17.70
C TYR A 417 15.34 -6.99 -16.34
N GLY A 418 15.72 -5.85 -15.76
CA GLY A 418 16.45 -5.80 -14.50
C GLY A 418 15.51 -5.51 -13.34
N TRP A 419 15.36 -6.47 -12.44
CA TRP A 419 14.48 -6.33 -11.28
C TRP A 419 15.03 -5.28 -10.31
N TYR A 420 14.34 -4.16 -10.17
CA TYR A 420 14.73 -2.97 -9.39
C TYR A 420 16.11 -2.40 -9.78
N LYS A 421 16.57 -2.64 -11.01
CA LYS A 421 17.85 -2.11 -11.49
C LYS A 421 17.60 -0.84 -12.30
N MET A 422 18.21 0.26 -11.85
CA MET A 422 18.19 1.55 -12.53
C MET A 422 19.51 1.79 -13.27
N ILE A 423 19.42 2.38 -14.46
CA ILE A 423 20.55 2.70 -15.34
C ILE A 423 20.56 4.22 -15.55
N LEU A 424 21.76 4.80 -15.56
CA LEU A 424 21.95 6.19 -15.94
C LEU A 424 21.81 6.35 -17.46
N ASP A 425 20.89 7.20 -17.90
CA ASP A 425 20.72 7.55 -19.31
C ASP A 425 21.73 8.61 -19.76
N GLU A 426 22.86 8.16 -20.31
CA GLU A 426 23.88 9.05 -20.86
C GLU A 426 23.38 9.85 -22.08
N ASP A 427 22.40 9.35 -22.86
CA ASP A 427 21.84 10.09 -23.99
C ASP A 427 21.05 11.31 -23.46
N ALA A 428 20.10 11.09 -22.55
CA ALA A 428 19.29 12.16 -21.96
C ALA A 428 20.15 13.15 -21.15
N LYS A 429 21.12 12.63 -20.39
CA LYS A 429 22.07 13.44 -19.62
C LYS A 429 22.94 14.33 -20.52
N SER A 430 23.44 13.81 -21.64
CA SER A 430 24.23 14.61 -22.60
C SER A 430 23.45 15.74 -23.26
N LEU A 431 22.12 15.61 -23.33
CA LEU A 431 21.22 16.64 -23.82
C LEU A 431 20.81 17.65 -22.73
N GLY A 432 21.03 17.33 -21.46
CA GLY A 432 20.61 18.14 -20.32
C GLY A 432 19.08 18.23 -20.17
N ILE A 433 18.35 17.23 -20.66
CA ILE A 433 16.87 17.20 -20.61
C ILE A 433 16.43 15.98 -19.80
N ALA A 434 15.68 16.22 -18.72
CA ALA A 434 15.15 15.18 -17.86
C ALA A 434 14.26 14.20 -18.62
N ASN A 435 14.23 12.93 -18.18
CA ASN A 435 13.52 11.88 -18.90
C ASN A 435 11.99 11.97 -18.87
N ASP A 436 11.43 12.75 -17.96
CA ASP A 436 10.01 13.06 -17.82
C ASP A 436 9.60 14.38 -18.48
N ASP A 437 10.55 15.17 -18.99
CA ASP A 437 10.26 16.37 -19.78
C ASP A 437 9.98 15.98 -21.24
N ILE A 438 8.79 16.33 -21.74
CA ILE A 438 8.37 16.07 -23.13
C ILE A 438 9.35 16.66 -24.15
N LYS A 439 10.10 17.71 -23.78
CA LYS A 439 11.14 18.31 -24.62
C LYS A 439 12.22 17.31 -25.02
N LEU A 440 12.42 16.23 -24.26
CA LEU A 440 13.34 15.17 -24.64
C LEU A 440 12.89 14.50 -25.95
N LEU A 441 11.58 14.26 -26.10
CA LEU A 441 11.01 13.74 -27.33
C LEU A 441 11.01 14.79 -28.45
N ASP A 442 10.70 16.06 -28.17
CA ASP A 442 10.83 17.16 -29.15
C ASP A 442 12.25 17.23 -29.75
N LYS A 443 13.25 17.14 -28.87
CA LYS A 443 14.67 17.15 -29.24
C LYS A 443 15.04 15.94 -30.08
N ALA A 444 14.61 14.74 -29.67
CA ALA A 444 14.84 13.51 -30.43
C ALA A 444 14.20 13.57 -31.82
N ILE A 445 12.96 14.05 -31.94
CA ILE A 445 12.28 14.24 -33.23
C ILE A 445 13.03 15.22 -34.13
N THR A 446 13.57 16.30 -33.58
CA THR A 446 14.39 17.26 -34.33
C THR A 446 15.70 16.63 -34.82
N MET A 447 16.35 15.84 -33.96
CA MET A 447 17.61 15.15 -34.25
C MET A 447 17.50 14.08 -35.35
N LEU A 448 16.31 13.57 -35.68
CA LEU A 448 16.12 12.63 -36.79
C LEU A 448 16.58 13.20 -38.15
N LYS A 449 16.57 14.53 -38.31
CA LYS A 449 17.03 15.21 -39.54
C LYS A 449 18.55 15.27 -39.66
N ASP A 450 19.27 15.12 -38.56
CA ASP A 450 20.73 15.14 -38.51
C ASP A 450 21.28 13.71 -38.49
N LYS A 451 21.95 13.31 -39.56
CA LYS A 451 22.51 11.96 -39.71
C LYS A 451 23.46 11.60 -38.56
N SER A 452 24.20 12.55 -37.98
CA SER A 452 25.14 12.31 -36.88
C SER A 452 24.48 12.08 -35.52
N LYS A 453 23.21 12.50 -35.37
CA LYS A 453 22.44 12.41 -34.13
C LYS A 453 21.29 11.40 -34.21
N LYS A 454 21.05 10.85 -35.39
CA LYS A 454 19.92 9.98 -35.68
C LYS A 454 19.88 8.74 -34.79
N GLU A 455 21.01 8.07 -34.57
CA GLU A 455 21.03 6.86 -33.72
C GLU A 455 20.63 7.15 -32.27
N MET A 456 21.13 8.25 -31.69
CA MET A 456 20.74 8.71 -30.36
C MET A 456 19.25 9.04 -30.30
N ALA A 457 18.71 9.72 -31.33
CA ALA A 457 17.29 10.02 -31.41
C ALA A 457 16.43 8.74 -31.39
N TYR A 458 16.79 7.72 -32.17
CA TYR A 458 16.08 6.43 -32.15
C TYR A 458 16.17 5.74 -30.79
N ARG A 459 17.35 5.74 -30.13
CA ARG A 459 17.49 5.17 -28.78
C ARG A 459 16.55 5.85 -27.79
N ILE A 460 16.51 7.19 -27.78
CA ILE A 460 15.61 7.97 -26.89
C ILE A 460 14.14 7.65 -27.19
N LEU A 461 13.72 7.69 -28.47
CA LEU A 461 12.34 7.44 -28.87
C LEU A 461 11.87 6.01 -28.51
N LEU A 462 12.72 5.01 -28.71
CA LEU A 462 12.43 3.62 -28.32
C LEU A 462 12.46 3.43 -26.79
N ARG A 463 13.37 4.12 -26.10
CA ARG A 463 13.50 4.05 -24.63
C ARG A 463 12.31 4.68 -23.92
N TYR A 464 11.77 5.79 -24.43
CA TYR A 464 10.74 6.56 -23.72
C TYR A 464 9.34 6.50 -24.31
N THR A 465 9.11 5.69 -25.35
CA THR A 465 7.75 5.46 -25.88
C THR A 465 7.41 3.97 -25.95
N LYS A 466 6.12 3.67 -26.18
CA LYS A 466 5.64 2.30 -26.49
C LYS A 466 5.69 1.97 -27.98
N GLN A 467 6.22 2.86 -28.80
CA GLN A 467 6.24 2.71 -30.25
C GLN A 467 7.49 1.95 -30.70
N THR A 468 7.41 1.31 -31.87
CA THR A 468 8.49 0.50 -32.46
C THR A 468 8.74 0.85 -33.93
N PHE A 469 8.34 2.05 -34.35
CA PHE A 469 8.43 2.53 -35.73
C PHE A 469 9.85 2.43 -36.28
N LYS A 470 9.94 2.20 -37.59
CA LYS A 470 11.21 1.96 -38.28
C LYS A 470 11.66 3.15 -39.13
N THR A 471 10.79 4.13 -39.35
CA THR A 471 11.08 5.29 -40.20
C THR A 471 10.88 6.62 -39.49
N ASP A 472 11.64 7.63 -39.91
CA ASP A 472 11.57 8.98 -39.34
C ASP A 472 10.17 9.58 -39.54
N LYS A 473 9.54 9.29 -40.68
CA LYS A 473 8.20 9.78 -41.04
C LYS A 473 7.13 9.28 -40.06
N GLU A 474 7.19 8.01 -39.67
CA GLU A 474 6.27 7.44 -38.68
C GLU A 474 6.44 8.11 -37.32
N TRP A 475 7.68 8.28 -36.85
CA TRP A 475 7.98 8.96 -35.59
C TRP A 475 7.46 10.40 -35.57
N ILE A 476 7.79 11.19 -36.60
CA ILE A 476 7.34 12.58 -36.72
C ILE A 476 5.82 12.66 -36.77
N SER A 477 5.16 11.79 -37.55
CA SER A 477 3.71 11.79 -37.69
C SER A 477 3.00 11.41 -36.39
N TRP A 478 3.47 10.36 -35.72
CA TRP A 478 2.92 9.94 -34.43
C TRP A 478 3.09 11.01 -33.37
N PHE A 479 4.29 11.60 -33.27
CA PHE A 479 4.56 12.63 -32.28
C PHE A 479 3.71 13.87 -32.53
N LYS A 480 3.64 14.37 -33.77
CA LYS A 480 2.78 15.50 -34.14
C LYS A 480 1.31 15.26 -33.79
N LYS A 481 0.81 14.04 -34.00
CA LYS A 481 -0.58 13.66 -33.71
C LYS A 481 -0.86 13.63 -32.20
N ASN A 482 0.08 13.15 -31.39
CA ASN A 482 -0.17 12.81 -29.99
C ASN A 482 0.49 13.76 -28.98
N HIS A 483 1.35 14.70 -29.39
CA HIS A 483 2.18 15.54 -28.50
C HIS A 483 1.46 16.10 -27.28
N LYS A 484 0.26 16.66 -27.48
CA LYS A 484 -0.56 17.27 -26.42
C LYS A 484 -1.20 16.28 -25.44
N ASN A 485 -1.24 15.00 -25.81
CA ASN A 485 -1.88 13.91 -25.06
C ASN A 485 -0.84 12.90 -24.56
N LEU A 486 0.44 13.28 -24.47
CA LEU A 486 1.48 12.42 -23.92
C LEU A 486 1.62 12.65 -22.42
N TYR A 487 1.56 11.57 -21.65
CA TYR A 487 1.79 11.56 -20.20
C TYR A 487 2.98 10.65 -19.88
N PHE A 488 3.92 11.15 -19.08
CA PHE A 488 5.04 10.34 -18.61
C PHE A 488 4.66 9.49 -17.40
N SER A 489 4.85 8.17 -17.51
CA SER A 489 4.58 7.23 -16.42
C SER A 489 5.84 6.47 -16.02
N GLU A 490 6.37 6.75 -14.83
CA GLU A 490 7.46 5.96 -14.23
C GLU A 490 7.03 4.50 -14.03
N GLY A 491 5.83 4.28 -13.47
CA GLY A 491 5.30 2.94 -13.21
C GLY A 491 5.15 2.08 -14.47
N ASP A 492 4.92 2.70 -15.62
CA ASP A 492 4.79 2.02 -16.92
C ASP A 492 6.14 1.84 -17.63
N GLY A 493 7.23 1.80 -16.86
CA GLY A 493 8.59 1.62 -17.36
C GLY A 493 9.24 2.90 -17.87
N TYR A 494 8.90 4.06 -17.28
CA TYR A 494 9.42 5.38 -17.65
C TYR A 494 9.10 5.68 -19.12
N LYS A 495 7.81 5.67 -19.46
CA LYS A 495 7.32 5.85 -20.83
C LYS A 495 6.35 7.01 -20.92
N PHE A 496 6.47 7.81 -21.99
CA PHE A 496 5.39 8.64 -22.49
C PHE A 496 4.33 7.76 -23.16
N ILE A 497 3.13 7.79 -22.59
CA ILE A 497 1.95 7.06 -23.08
C ILE A 497 0.92 8.06 -23.60
N VAL A 498 0.15 7.64 -24.61
CA VAL A 498 -0.98 8.44 -25.11
C VAL A 498 -2.16 8.22 -24.19
N ILE A 499 -2.76 9.32 -23.71
CA ILE A 499 -3.95 9.31 -22.84
C ILE A 499 -5.21 9.73 -23.56
#